data_AF-A0A977PKM9-F1
#
_entry.id   AF-A0A977PKM9-F1
#
_cell.length_a   1.000
_cell.length_b   1.000
_cell.length_c   1.000
_cell.angle_alpha   90.00
_cell.angle_beta   90.00
_cell.angle_gamma   90.00
#
_symmetry.space_group_name_H-M   'P 1'
#
loop_
_entity.id
_entity.type
_entity.pdbx_description
1 polymer ?
#
loop_
_entity_poly.entity_id
_entity_poly.type
_entity_poly.pdbx_seq_one_letter_code
_entity_poly.pdbx_strand_id
1 'polypeptide(L)'
;MELLEKINEEIGKAALALWIIKKIDPDVLIPEMEIEGKKVYGIGLKGNKAYVVFPEGMEDVIKEVFGVEEVVKLTPPKAEGVKASATH
;
A
#
# COMPACT_ATOMS: atom_id res chain seq x y z
N MET A 1 -26.06 -4.21 -3.20
CA MET A 1 -25.29 -3.13 -2.53
C MET A 1 -23.88 -3.57 -2.17
N GLU A 2 -23.64 -4.83 -1.82
CA GLU A 2 -22.32 -5.33 -1.38
C GLU A 2 -21.18 -5.25 -2.42
N LEU A 3 -21.47 -5.30 -3.73
CA LEU A 3 -20.43 -5.27 -4.76
C LEU A 3 -19.76 -3.90 -4.87
N LEU A 4 -20.54 -2.83 -4.70
CA LEU A 4 -20.06 -1.44 -4.81
C LEU A 4 -19.18 -1.07 -3.62
N GLU A 5 -19.52 -1.52 -2.41
CA GLU A 5 -18.70 -1.28 -1.21
C GLU A 5 -17.34 -1.95 -1.32
N LYS A 6 -17.28 -3.21 -1.78
CA LYS A 6 -16.01 -3.92 -2.01
C LYS A 6 -15.13 -3.24 -3.06
N ILE A 7 -15.72 -2.79 -4.15
CA ILE A 7 -14.99 -2.05 -5.21
C ILE A 7 -14.46 -0.73 -4.65
N ASN A 8 -15.27 -0.01 -3.88
CA ASN A 8 -14.86 1.27 -3.29
C ASN A 8 -13.75 1.10 -2.25
N GLU A 9 -13.77 0.00 -1.49
CA GLU A 9 -12.74 -0.33 -0.51
C GLU A 9 -11.40 -0.71 -1.18
N GLU A 10 -11.42 -1.50 -2.25
CA GLU A 10 -10.23 -1.88 -3.04
C GLU A 10 -9.60 -0.67 -3.74
N ILE A 11 -10.42 0.16 -4.40
CA ILE A 11 -9.96 1.42 -5.03
C ILE A 11 -9.37 2.36 -3.97
N GLY A 12 -10.01 2.44 -2.80
CA GLY A 12 -9.52 3.21 -1.67
C GLY A 12 -8.16 2.73 -1.17
N LYS A 13 -7.94 1.42 -1.07
CA LYS A 13 -6.66 0.82 -0.64
C LYS A 13 -5.54 1.13 -1.63
N ALA A 14 -5.76 0.92 -2.93
CA ALA A 14 -4.75 1.20 -3.95
C ALA A 14 -4.39 2.69 -4.01
N ALA A 15 -5.39 3.58 -3.97
CA ALA A 15 -5.16 5.02 -3.99
C ALA A 15 -4.44 5.52 -2.73
N LEU A 16 -4.82 5.01 -1.55
CA LEU A 16 -4.18 5.32 -0.28
C LEU A 16 -2.73 4.82 -0.27
N ALA A 17 -2.51 3.58 -0.73
CA ALA A 17 -1.19 2.98 -0.80
C ALA A 17 -0.26 3.79 -1.73
N LEU A 18 -0.77 4.16 -2.90
CA LEU A 18 -0.07 5.03 -3.85
C LEU A 18 0.29 6.38 -3.23
N TRP A 19 -0.65 7.02 -2.52
CA TRP A 19 -0.42 8.31 -1.88
C TRP A 19 0.65 8.25 -0.80
N ILE A 20 0.66 7.17 0.00
CA ILE A 20 1.67 6.95 1.05
C ILE A 20 3.05 6.72 0.42
N ILE A 21 3.14 5.80 -0.55
CA ILE A 21 4.42 5.44 -1.18
C ILE A 21 5.02 6.63 -1.92
N LYS A 22 4.22 7.45 -2.60
CA LYS A 22 4.70 8.68 -3.25
C LYS A 22 5.41 9.64 -2.30
N LYS A 23 5.05 9.67 -1.02
CA LYS A 23 5.70 10.55 -0.03
C LYS A 23 7.12 10.09 0.35
N ILE A 24 7.43 8.82 0.13
CA ILE A 24 8.76 8.26 0.39
C ILE A 24 9.74 8.60 -0.73
N ASP A 25 9.23 9.07 -1.88
CA ASP A 25 10.00 9.37 -3.07
C ASP A 25 10.88 8.16 -3.48
N PRO A 26 10.25 7.02 -3.82
CA PRO A 26 10.97 5.81 -4.19
C PRO A 26 11.55 5.92 -5.60
N ASP A 27 12.62 5.19 -5.87
CA ASP A 27 13.22 5.06 -7.20
C ASP A 27 12.28 4.32 -8.16
N VAL A 28 11.58 3.30 -7.63
CA VAL A 28 10.59 2.51 -8.37
C VAL A 28 9.29 2.50 -7.59
N LEU A 29 8.18 2.78 -8.27
CA LEU A 29 6.85 2.77 -7.69
C LEU A 29 5.95 1.76 -8.42
N ILE A 30 5.37 0.83 -7.66
CA ILE A 30 4.47 -0.20 -8.15
C ILE A 30 3.13 -0.05 -7.39
N PRO A 31 2.07 0.46 -8.03
CA PRO A 31 0.79 0.73 -7.37
C PRO A 31 0.08 -0.53 -6.87
N GLU A 32 0.11 -1.59 -7.67
CA GLU A 32 -0.53 -2.89 -7.42
C GLU A 32 0.35 -3.98 -8.05
N MET A 33 0.46 -5.12 -7.39
CA MET A 33 1.10 -6.32 -7.92
C MET A 33 0.38 -7.56 -7.40
N GLU A 34 0.19 -8.56 -8.24
CA GLU A 34 -0.32 -9.87 -7.80
C GLU A 34 0.84 -10.84 -7.65
N ILE A 35 0.97 -11.43 -6.45
CA ILE A 35 2.01 -12.38 -6.08
C ILE A 35 1.32 -13.62 -5.51
N GLU A 36 1.51 -14.78 -6.14
CA GLU A 36 0.91 -16.07 -5.74
C GLU A 36 -0.62 -15.99 -5.52
N GLY A 37 -1.32 -15.19 -6.34
CA GLY A 37 -2.77 -15.00 -6.25
C GLY A 37 -3.24 -14.05 -5.14
N LYS A 38 -2.31 -13.38 -4.44
CA LYS A 38 -2.63 -12.28 -3.51
C LYS A 38 -2.27 -10.94 -4.11
N LYS A 39 -3.15 -9.96 -3.92
CA LYS A 39 -2.90 -8.59 -4.34
C LYS A 39 -2.15 -7.81 -3.27
N VAL A 40 -1.00 -7.30 -3.66
CA VAL A 40 -0.16 -6.40 -2.87
C VAL A 40 -0.34 -4.99 -3.42
N TYR A 41 -0.57 -4.03 -2.53
CA TYR A 41 -0.79 -2.63 -2.92
C TYR A 41 0.28 -1.70 -2.36
N GLY A 42 0.74 -0.81 -3.23
CA GLY A 42 1.74 0.23 -2.97
C GLY A 42 3.07 -0.34 -2.52
N ILE A 43 3.88 -0.75 -3.48
CA ILE A 43 5.29 -1.12 -3.28
C ILE A 43 6.15 0.03 -3.82
N GLY A 44 7.10 0.49 -3.03
CA GLY A 44 8.09 1.49 -3.41
C GLY A 44 9.48 0.97 -3.12
N LEU A 45 10.36 0.89 -4.12
CA LEU A 45 11.75 0.51 -3.92
C LEU A 45 12.60 1.76 -3.79
N LYS A 46 13.42 1.82 -2.74
CA LYS A 46 14.38 2.91 -2.55
C LYS A 46 15.69 2.35 -2.04
N GLY A 47 16.73 2.40 -2.88
CA GLY A 47 17.97 1.66 -2.62
C GLY A 47 17.71 0.16 -2.39
N ASN A 48 18.25 -0.39 -1.29
CA ASN A 48 18.11 -1.81 -0.95
C ASN A 48 16.88 -2.13 -0.07
N LYS A 49 15.88 -1.25 -0.04
CA LYS A 49 14.67 -1.43 0.77
C LYS A 49 13.42 -1.41 -0.09
N ALA A 50 12.48 -2.30 0.21
CA ALA A 50 11.13 -2.24 -0.33
C ALA A 50 10.16 -1.72 0.74
N TYR A 51 9.48 -0.62 0.46
CA TYR A 51 8.43 -0.05 1.28
C TYR A 51 7.09 -0.55 0.76
N VAL A 52 6.28 -1.17 1.62
CA VAL A 52 5.01 -1.80 1.21
C VAL A 52 3.89 -1.38 2.15
N VAL A 53 2.75 -0.96 1.61
CA VAL A 53 1.60 -0.52 2.44
C VAL A 53 0.71 -1.70 2.82
N PHE A 54 0.28 -2.48 1.83
CA PHE A 54 -0.56 -3.67 2.05
C PHE A 54 0.12 -4.91 1.47
N PRO A 55 1.00 -5.57 2.25
CA PRO A 55 1.77 -6.72 1.77
C PRO A 55 1.01 -8.06 1.80
N GLU A 56 -0.16 -8.16 2.44
CA GLU A 56 -0.97 -9.41 2.51
C GLU A 56 -0.19 -10.68 2.94
N GLY A 57 0.84 -10.49 3.77
CA GLY A 57 1.74 -11.56 4.24
C GLY A 57 2.78 -12.03 3.20
N MET A 58 3.02 -11.26 2.14
CA MET A 58 3.99 -11.57 1.09
C MET A 58 5.35 -10.89 1.29
N GLU A 59 5.73 -10.52 2.51
CA GLU A 59 6.96 -9.79 2.78
C GLU A 59 8.22 -10.54 2.33
N ASP A 60 8.33 -11.81 2.68
CA ASP A 60 9.48 -12.64 2.31
C ASP A 60 9.56 -12.83 0.79
N VAL A 61 8.40 -12.98 0.13
CA VAL A 61 8.33 -13.11 -1.32
C VAL A 61 8.72 -11.81 -2.02
N ILE A 62 8.24 -10.66 -1.53
CA ILE A 62 8.64 -9.33 -2.01
C ILE A 62 10.15 -9.15 -1.84
N LYS A 63 10.69 -9.58 -0.70
CA LYS A 63 12.13 -9.52 -0.44
C LYS A 63 12.93 -10.30 -1.47
N GLU A 64 12.49 -11.51 -1.79
CA GLU A 64 13.13 -12.39 -2.78
C GLU A 64 12.98 -11.86 -4.21
N VAL A 65 11.76 -11.50 -4.61
CA VAL A 65 11.41 -11.02 -5.96
C VAL A 65 12.19 -9.75 -6.32
N PHE A 66 12.29 -8.81 -5.40
CA PHE A 66 12.98 -7.53 -5.63
C PHE A 66 14.45 -7.55 -5.20
N GLY A 67 14.94 -8.64 -4.61
CA GLY A 67 16.32 -8.78 -4.16
C GLY A 67 16.73 -7.71 -3.14
N VAL A 68 15.80 -7.26 -2.29
CA VAL A 68 16.04 -6.21 -1.29
C VAL A 68 16.52 -6.79 0.04
N GLU A 69 17.29 -6.01 0.80
CA GLU A 69 17.79 -6.43 2.11
C GLU A 69 16.71 -6.35 3.20
N GLU A 70 15.75 -5.44 3.04
CA GLU A 70 14.71 -5.15 4.02
C GLU A 70 13.37 -4.80 3.36
N VAL A 71 12.28 -5.30 3.94
CA VAL A 71 10.91 -4.92 3.58
C VAL A 71 10.31 -4.14 4.74
N VAL A 72 9.96 -2.88 4.50
CA VAL A 72 9.40 -1.95 5.48
C VAL A 72 7.90 -1.84 5.25
N LYS A 73 7.11 -2.30 6.23
CA LYS A 73 5.66 -2.07 6.21
C LYS A 73 5.33 -0.64 6.57
N LEU A 74 4.58 0.01 5.70
CA LEU A 74 3.99 1.32 5.96
C LEU A 74 2.55 1.13 6.40
N THR A 75 2.26 1.55 7.62
CA THR A 75 0.88 1.59 8.06
C THR A 75 0.22 2.85 7.51
N PRO A 76 -0.93 2.76 6.80
CA PRO A 76 -1.70 3.95 6.52
C PRO A 76 -2.04 4.66 7.83
N PRO A 77 -2.05 6.01 7.85
CA PRO A 77 -2.57 6.72 9.00
C PRO A 77 -3.96 6.16 9.29
N LYS A 78 -4.21 5.75 10.53
CA LYS A 78 -5.55 5.36 10.96
C LYS A 78 -6.46 6.51 10.50
N ALA A 79 -7.52 6.19 9.78
CA ALA A 79 -8.62 7.11 9.58
C ALA A 79 -9.29 7.34 10.95
N GLU A 80 -8.58 7.98 11.88
CA GLU A 80 -9.23 8.67 12.98
C GLU A 80 -10.13 9.68 12.29
N GLY A 81 -11.44 9.40 12.40
CA GLY A 81 -12.45 10.05 11.59
C GLY A 81 -12.16 11.52 11.48
N VAL A 82 -12.09 12.00 10.23
CA VAL A 82 -12.36 13.40 9.94
C VAL A 82 -13.78 13.61 10.46
N LYS A 83 -13.91 13.96 11.76
CA LYS A 83 -15.11 14.59 12.27
C LYS A 83 -15.18 15.84 11.43
N ALA A 84 -16.07 15.82 10.44
CA ALA A 84 -16.54 17.01 9.79
C ALA A 84 -16.99 17.93 10.93
N SER A 85 -16.12 18.85 11.33
CA SER A 85 -16.50 20.00 12.12
C SER A 85 -17.38 20.82 11.19
N ALA A 86 -18.68 20.47 11.18
CA ALA A 86 -19.73 21.33 10.73
C ALA A 86 -19.66 22.58 11.61
N THR A 87 -19.04 23.62 11.06
CA THR A 87 -19.01 24.97 11.61
C THR A 87 -20.46 25.42 11.81
N HIS A 88 -20.76 25.90 13.01
CA HIS A 88 -22.05 26.45 13.42
C HIS A 88 -22.42 27.69 12.62
#